data_AF-A0A6A7AC75-F1
#
_entry.id   AF-A0A6A7AC75-F1
#
_cell.length_a   1.000
_cell.length_b   1.000
_cell.length_c   1.000
_cell.angle_alpha   90.00
_cell.angle_beta   90.00
_cell.angle_gamma   90.00
#
_symmetry.space_group_name_H-M   'P 1'
#
loop_
_entity.id
_entity.type
_entity.pdbx_description
1 polymer ?
#
loop_
_entity_poly.entity_id
_entity_poly.type
_entity_poly.pdbx_seq_one_letter_code
_entity_poly.pdbx_strand_id
1 'polypeptide(L)'
;MRKGSNFSVVKPTICIMADPSPAAAQPRFSLSLTPTEDVCHLKGEPRFGFKLKILSLESDVITICLHQTPLKEIHGLEEIVYVTNEEGEEVEWPYGIGCWEHTDPFPDGLFFEEFKLGVPYERTFWLDKEDPATAQGGELGALEAGKMYKVQVSEDLIGAFSKWRRGRKEELLAGGLEEKKERWEEGSGKISLDVSEPFTFKAV
;
A
#
# COMPACT_ATOMS: atom_id res chain seq x y z
N MET A 1 -33.04 35.68 -62.07
CA MET A 1 -33.63 35.29 -60.78
C MET A 1 -32.79 34.17 -60.18
N ARG A 2 -32.01 34.44 -59.12
CA ARG A 2 -31.13 33.46 -58.45
C ARG A 2 -31.95 32.70 -57.40
N LYS A 3 -31.97 31.37 -57.46
CA LYS A 3 -32.52 30.49 -56.41
C LYS A 3 -31.49 30.35 -55.29
N GLY A 4 -31.95 30.57 -54.05
CA GLY A 4 -31.14 30.53 -52.84
C GLY A 4 -30.71 29.12 -52.45
N SER A 5 -29.48 29.01 -51.97
CA SER A 5 -28.93 27.81 -51.35
C SER A 5 -29.38 27.73 -49.89
N ASN A 6 -30.03 26.63 -49.51
CA ASN A 6 -30.30 26.29 -48.12
C ASN A 6 -29.04 25.69 -47.50
N PHE A 7 -28.41 26.41 -46.58
CA PHE A 7 -27.42 25.83 -45.67
C PHE A 7 -28.14 25.21 -44.48
N SER A 8 -28.06 23.88 -44.35
CA SER A 8 -28.46 23.18 -43.14
C SER A 8 -27.31 23.26 -42.13
N VAL A 9 -27.54 23.97 -41.03
CA VAL A 9 -26.58 24.06 -39.91
C VAL A 9 -26.67 22.75 -39.13
N VAL A 10 -25.65 21.91 -39.25
CA VAL A 10 -25.50 20.70 -38.43
C VAL A 10 -25.08 21.16 -37.03
N LYS A 11 -25.95 20.99 -36.03
CA LYS A 11 -25.60 21.21 -34.63
C LYS A 11 -24.68 20.07 -34.16
N PRO A 12 -23.51 20.35 -33.56
CA PRO A 12 -22.70 19.30 -32.96
C PRO A 12 -23.42 18.76 -31.72
N THR A 13 -23.71 17.46 -31.73
CA THR A 13 -24.10 16.72 -30.53
C THR A 13 -22.89 16.65 -29.61
N ILE A 14 -22.90 17.46 -28.55
CA ILE A 14 -21.93 17.35 -27.47
C ILE A 14 -22.30 16.09 -26.67
N CYS A 15 -21.50 15.04 -26.79
CA CYS A 15 -21.54 13.92 -25.87
C CYS A 15 -21.02 14.41 -24.53
N ILE A 16 -21.92 14.77 -23.61
CA ILE A 16 -21.58 14.99 -22.21
C ILE A 16 -21.26 13.60 -21.65
N MET A 17 -19.96 13.29 -21.55
CA MET A 17 -19.50 12.15 -20.76
C MET A 17 -19.96 12.43 -19.34
N ALA A 18 -20.86 11.60 -18.81
CA ALA A 18 -21.25 11.68 -17.41
C ALA A 18 -19.98 11.49 -16.57
N ASP A 19 -19.61 12.51 -15.79
CA ASP A 19 -18.59 12.34 -14.77
C ASP A 19 -19.00 11.16 -13.88
N PRO A 20 -18.09 10.21 -13.60
CA PRO A 20 -18.42 9.11 -12.71
C PRO A 20 -18.91 9.69 -11.38
N SER A 21 -20.02 9.15 -10.88
CA SER A 21 -20.57 9.52 -9.57
C SER A 21 -19.44 9.57 -8.53
N PRO A 22 -19.38 10.58 -7.64
CA PRO A 22 -18.34 10.72 -6.62
C PRO A 22 -18.11 9.44 -5.79
N ALA A 23 -19.15 8.63 -5.60
CA ALA A 23 -19.08 7.35 -4.89
C ALA A 23 -18.18 6.29 -5.59
N ALA A 24 -18.04 6.37 -6.91
CA ALA A 24 -17.28 5.46 -7.76
C ALA A 24 -15.88 5.99 -8.15
N ALA A 25 -15.52 7.20 -7.71
CA ALA A 25 -14.20 7.75 -7.96
C ALA A 25 -13.12 6.90 -7.26
N GLN A 26 -11.97 6.73 -7.91
CA GLN A 26 -10.83 6.02 -7.31
C GLN A 26 -10.28 6.82 -6.12
N PRO A 27 -10.22 6.25 -4.91
CA PRO A 27 -9.63 6.92 -3.76
C PRO A 27 -8.17 7.28 -4.01
N ARG A 28 -7.77 8.45 -3.52
CA ARG A 28 -6.41 8.96 -3.63
C ARG A 28 -5.69 8.85 -2.29
N PHE A 29 -4.49 8.31 -2.34
CA PHE A 29 -3.62 8.14 -1.19
C PHE A 29 -2.21 8.64 -1.52
N SER A 30 -1.48 9.07 -0.51
CA SER A 30 -0.02 9.18 -0.60
C SER A 30 0.62 8.14 0.30
N LEU A 31 1.64 7.44 -0.21
CA LEU A 31 2.45 6.50 0.54
C LEU A 31 3.90 6.96 0.48
N SER A 32 4.47 7.23 1.65
CA SER A 32 5.86 7.64 1.78
C SER A 32 6.65 6.63 2.60
N LEU A 33 7.83 6.30 2.09
CA LEU A 33 8.81 5.49 2.79
C LEU A 33 10.07 6.33 3.02
N THR A 34 10.53 6.38 4.26
CA THR A 34 11.73 7.15 4.65
C THR A 34 12.58 6.34 5.60
N PRO A 35 13.91 6.52 5.61
CA PRO A 35 14.73 5.83 6.58
C PRO A 35 14.60 6.50 7.96
N THR A 36 14.92 5.76 9.01
CA THR A 36 15.03 6.35 10.35
C THR A 36 16.25 7.26 10.47
N GLU A 37 17.32 6.94 9.74
CA GLU A 37 18.63 7.61 9.70
C GLU A 37 19.26 7.41 8.31
N ASP A 38 20.26 8.20 7.90
CA ASP A 38 20.93 8.00 6.60
C ASP A 38 21.95 6.85 6.60
N VAL A 39 22.30 6.36 7.80
CA VAL A 39 23.33 5.33 8.01
C VAL A 39 22.74 4.17 8.82
N CYS A 40 22.82 2.97 8.25
CA CYS A 40 22.46 1.72 8.89
C CYS A 40 23.70 1.09 9.53
N HIS A 41 23.73 1.04 10.86
CA HIS A 41 24.81 0.39 11.58
C HIS A 41 24.54 -1.11 11.70
N LEU A 42 25.37 -1.96 11.12
CA LEU A 42 25.19 -3.42 11.14
C LEU A 42 25.31 -4.04 12.55
N LYS A 43 25.86 -3.26 13.49
CA LYS A 43 25.82 -3.58 14.91
C LYS A 43 24.44 -3.40 15.55
N GLY A 44 23.47 -2.84 14.84
CA GLY A 44 22.09 -2.61 15.28
C GLY A 44 21.87 -1.33 16.09
N GLU A 45 22.92 -0.52 16.31
CA GLU A 45 22.86 0.69 17.13
C GLU A 45 23.60 1.86 16.47
N PRO A 46 22.97 3.04 16.30
CA PRO A 46 21.53 3.29 16.50
C PRO A 46 20.64 2.40 15.62
N ARG A 47 19.44 2.10 16.11
CA ARG A 47 18.48 1.28 15.36
C ARG A 47 18.15 1.93 14.02
N PHE A 48 18.22 1.12 12.97
CA PHE A 48 17.85 1.52 11.63
C PHE A 48 16.54 0.84 11.22
N GLY A 49 15.69 1.55 10.51
CA GLY A 49 14.43 1.03 10.03
C GLY A 49 13.81 1.87 8.92
N PHE A 50 12.77 1.32 8.32
CA PHE A 50 11.99 1.99 7.28
C PHE A 50 10.68 2.50 7.89
N LYS A 51 10.51 3.82 7.89
CA LYS A 51 9.28 4.51 8.31
C LYS A 51 8.32 4.57 7.13
N LEU A 52 7.24 3.80 7.23
CA LEU A 52 6.10 3.87 6.34
C LEU A 52 5.08 4.86 6.88
N LYS A 53 4.58 5.72 6.00
CA LYS A 53 3.47 6.62 6.28
C LYS A 53 2.50 6.64 5.12
N ILE A 54 1.22 6.46 5.41
CA ILE A 54 0.13 6.47 4.44
C ILE A 54 -0.88 7.53 4.86
N LEU A 55 -1.31 8.36 3.91
CA LEU A 55 -2.33 9.39 4.10
C LEU A 55 -3.43 9.22 3.07
N SER A 56 -4.68 9.25 3.53
CA SER A 56 -5.82 9.45 2.64
C SER A 56 -5.89 10.92 2.23
N LEU A 57 -6.13 11.15 0.94
CA LEU A 57 -6.41 12.47 0.36
C LEU A 57 -7.92 12.64 0.10
N GLU A 58 -8.74 11.67 0.50
CA GLU A 58 -10.19 11.70 0.35
C GLU A 58 -10.83 12.45 1.52
N SER A 59 -11.89 13.22 1.24
CA SER A 59 -12.72 13.83 2.29
C SER A 59 -13.56 12.81 3.06
N ASP A 60 -13.90 11.70 2.41
CA ASP A 60 -14.65 10.59 3.00
C ASP A 60 -13.71 9.62 3.75
N VAL A 61 -14.27 8.91 4.73
CA VAL A 61 -13.56 7.79 5.37
C VAL A 61 -13.47 6.63 4.39
N ILE A 62 -12.27 6.10 4.19
CA ILE A 62 -12.04 4.90 3.39
C ILE A 62 -11.66 3.77 4.34
N THR A 63 -12.43 2.68 4.33
CA THR A 63 -12.08 1.45 5.04
C THR A 63 -11.42 0.48 4.09
N ILE A 64 -10.25 -0.05 4.47
CA ILE A 64 -9.48 -1.00 3.66
C ILE A 64 -9.34 -2.32 4.41
N CYS A 65 -9.60 -3.43 3.72
CA CYS A 65 -9.35 -4.77 4.21
C CYS A 65 -7.87 -5.11 3.99
N LEU A 66 -7.12 -5.22 5.08
CA LEU A 66 -5.69 -5.54 5.13
C LEU A 66 -5.41 -7.02 5.46
N HIS A 67 -6.44 -7.87 5.42
CA HIS A 67 -6.29 -9.33 5.50
C HIS A 67 -5.39 -9.83 4.38
N GLN A 68 -4.42 -10.72 4.67
CA GLN A 68 -3.47 -11.22 3.68
C GLN A 68 -2.68 -10.11 2.98
N THR A 69 -2.36 -9.04 3.72
CA THR A 69 -1.49 -7.97 3.25
C THR A 69 -0.31 -7.80 4.18
N PRO A 70 0.85 -7.32 3.69
CA PRO A 70 2.03 -7.16 4.52
C PRO A 70 1.86 -6.09 5.62
N LEU A 71 0.78 -5.30 5.58
CA LEU A 71 0.45 -4.36 6.65
C LEU A 71 -0.13 -5.02 7.91
N LYS A 72 -0.64 -6.24 7.83
CA LYS A 72 -1.09 -7.01 9.00
C LYS A 72 -0.31 -8.32 9.17
N GLU A 73 0.11 -8.93 8.08
CA GLU A 73 0.71 -10.27 8.03
C GLU A 73 1.94 -10.23 7.12
N ILE A 74 3.04 -9.72 7.66
CA ILE A 74 4.32 -9.62 6.94
C ILE A 74 5.09 -10.94 7.07
N HIS A 75 5.58 -11.47 5.95
CA HIS A 75 6.44 -12.67 5.91
C HIS A 75 7.91 -12.31 5.80
N GLY A 76 8.20 -11.28 5.01
CA GLY A 76 9.55 -10.80 4.74
C GLY A 76 9.53 -9.31 4.48
N LEU A 77 10.69 -8.68 4.67
CA LEU A 77 10.82 -7.24 4.48
C LEU A 77 10.66 -6.86 3.00
N GLU A 78 10.91 -7.79 2.07
CA GLU A 78 10.65 -7.60 0.63
C GLU A 78 9.19 -7.22 0.30
N GLU A 79 8.23 -7.65 1.13
CA GLU A 79 6.81 -7.34 0.91
C GLU A 79 6.48 -5.88 1.23
N ILE A 80 7.40 -5.15 1.88
CA ILE A 80 7.27 -3.72 2.20
C ILE A 80 8.21 -2.85 1.36
N VAL A 81 9.44 -3.31 1.18
CA VAL A 81 10.50 -2.54 0.53
C VAL A 81 11.21 -3.38 -0.52
N TYR A 82 11.51 -2.75 -1.65
CA TYR A 82 12.42 -3.29 -2.64
C TYR A 82 13.77 -2.58 -2.50
N VAL A 83 14.82 -3.35 -2.24
CA VAL A 83 16.15 -2.81 -1.92
C VAL A 83 17.20 -3.40 -2.85
N THR A 84 18.01 -2.52 -3.45
CA THR A 84 19.13 -2.92 -4.31
C THR A 84 20.44 -2.31 -3.83
N ASN A 85 21.56 -3.01 -4.04
CA ASN A 85 22.89 -2.45 -3.84
C ASN A 85 23.29 -1.51 -5.01
N GLU A 86 24.55 -1.05 -5.01
CA GLU A 86 25.09 -0.14 -6.04
C GLU A 86 25.30 -0.81 -7.40
N GLU A 87 25.43 -2.14 -7.42
CA GLU A 87 25.46 -2.97 -8.62
C GLU A 87 24.07 -3.23 -9.21
N GLY A 88 23.00 -2.86 -8.49
CA GLY A 88 21.61 -3.10 -8.87
C GLY A 88 21.12 -4.51 -8.53
N GLU A 89 21.86 -5.26 -7.72
CA GLU A 89 21.43 -6.57 -7.22
C GLU A 89 20.49 -6.38 -6.03
N GLU A 90 19.42 -7.18 -6.01
CA GLU A 90 18.42 -7.15 -4.95
C GLU A 90 18.96 -7.76 -3.65
N VAL A 91 18.60 -7.16 -2.52
CA VAL A 91 18.90 -7.70 -1.19
C VAL A 91 17.92 -8.84 -0.89
N GLU A 92 18.45 -10.04 -0.68
CA GLU A 92 17.67 -11.19 -0.23
C GLU A 92 17.42 -11.07 1.28
N TRP A 93 16.18 -10.77 1.68
CA TRP A 93 15.82 -10.70 3.09
C TRP A 93 15.51 -12.09 3.66
N PRO A 94 15.69 -12.30 4.97
CA PRO A 94 15.14 -13.46 5.64
C PRO A 94 13.61 -13.53 5.45
N TYR A 95 13.12 -14.65 4.95
CA TYR A 95 11.69 -14.87 4.71
C TYR A 95 11.11 -15.85 5.73
N GLY A 96 10.08 -15.43 6.45
CA GLY A 96 9.28 -16.29 7.32
C GLY A 96 8.29 -17.10 6.49
N ILE A 97 8.42 -18.43 6.48
CA ILE A 97 7.45 -19.30 5.83
C ILE A 97 6.14 -19.31 6.65
N GLY A 98 5.13 -18.57 6.18
CA GLY A 98 3.74 -18.70 6.63
C GLY A 98 2.98 -19.68 5.75
N CYS A 99 2.48 -20.78 6.32
CA CYS A 99 1.54 -21.65 5.60
C CYS A 99 0.16 -20.98 5.56
N TRP A 100 -0.30 -20.58 4.38
CA TRP A 100 -1.71 -20.24 4.13
C TRP A 100 -2.56 -21.51 4.08
N GLU A 101 -2.61 -22.27 5.18
CA GLU A 101 -3.65 -23.26 5.34
C GLU A 101 -4.88 -22.54 5.89
N HIS A 102 -5.82 -22.17 5.00
CA HIS A 102 -7.25 -22.49 5.11
C HIS A 102 -8.12 -21.62 4.18
N THR A 103 -9.28 -22.19 3.83
CA THR A 103 -10.48 -21.46 3.43
C THR A 103 -10.89 -20.53 4.57
N ASP A 104 -10.31 -19.33 4.62
CA ASP A 104 -10.57 -18.41 5.72
C ASP A 104 -12.05 -18.00 5.76
N PRO A 105 -12.67 -17.99 6.96
CA PRO A 105 -13.91 -17.26 7.15
C PRO A 105 -13.70 -15.78 6.78
N PHE A 106 -14.80 -15.05 6.56
CA PHE A 106 -14.71 -13.59 6.36
C PHE A 106 -13.83 -12.96 7.45
N PRO A 107 -12.86 -12.09 7.11
CA PRO A 107 -11.86 -11.64 8.07
C PRO A 107 -12.47 -10.97 9.30
N ASP A 108 -11.80 -11.12 10.45
CA ASP A 108 -12.19 -10.40 11.65
C ASP A 108 -12.10 -8.87 11.41
N GLY A 109 -12.90 -8.11 12.16
CA GLY A 109 -12.85 -6.65 12.13
C GLY A 109 -11.45 -6.07 12.30
N LEU A 110 -10.54 -6.71 13.05
CA LEU A 110 -9.17 -6.23 13.25
C LEU A 110 -8.33 -6.07 11.95
N PHE A 111 -8.72 -6.75 10.87
CA PHE A 111 -8.08 -6.64 9.55
C PHE A 111 -8.58 -5.46 8.73
N PHE A 112 -9.60 -4.74 9.19
CA PHE A 112 -10.13 -3.56 8.49
C PHE A 112 -9.59 -2.29 9.14
N GLU A 113 -8.99 -1.41 8.34
CA GLU A 113 -8.39 -0.16 8.80
C GLU A 113 -9.11 1.04 8.18
N GLU A 114 -9.37 2.07 8.98
CA GLU A 114 -9.99 3.31 8.52
C GLU A 114 -8.94 4.36 8.21
N PHE A 115 -8.96 4.87 6.99
CA PHE A 115 -8.12 6.00 6.58
C PHE A 115 -8.98 7.25 6.48
N LYS A 116 -8.58 8.28 7.23
CA LYS A 116 -9.28 9.56 7.37
C LYS A 116 -8.38 10.68 6.86
N LEU A 117 -8.98 11.71 6.29
CA LEU A 117 -8.24 12.88 5.83
C LEU A 117 -7.36 13.46 6.95
N GLY A 118 -6.07 13.61 6.67
CA GLY A 118 -5.11 14.21 7.60
C GLY A 118 -4.72 13.34 8.80
N VAL A 119 -5.24 12.11 8.93
CA VAL A 119 -4.81 11.16 9.95
C VAL A 119 -3.85 10.15 9.31
N PRO A 120 -2.55 10.19 9.65
CA PRO A 120 -1.59 9.26 9.06
C PRO A 120 -1.71 7.87 9.68
N TYR A 121 -1.63 6.86 8.82
CA TYR A 121 -1.26 5.51 9.23
C TYR A 121 0.26 5.39 9.18
N GLU A 122 0.90 5.08 10.30
CA GLU A 122 2.36 5.05 10.41
C GLU A 122 2.82 3.70 10.98
N ARG A 123 3.86 3.13 10.39
CA ARG A 123 4.54 1.92 10.89
C ARG A 123 6.03 2.05 10.64
N THR A 124 6.84 1.57 11.57
CA THR A 124 8.30 1.47 11.35
C THR A 124 8.68 0.00 11.32
N PHE A 125 9.37 -0.39 10.26
CA PHE A 125 9.93 -1.73 10.07
C PHE A 125 11.41 -1.65 10.43
N TRP A 126 11.75 -2.11 11.63
CA TRP A 126 13.11 -2.09 12.13
C TRP A 126 13.89 -3.25 11.54
N LEU A 127 15.15 -2.99 11.19
CA LEU A 127 16.08 -4.06 10.81
C LEU A 127 16.69 -4.59 12.10
N ASP A 128 16.52 -5.87 12.34
CA ASP A 128 16.99 -6.51 13.55
C ASP A 128 18.11 -7.52 13.22
N LYS A 129 18.88 -7.87 14.25
CA LYS A 129 19.79 -9.01 14.14
C LYS A 129 18.97 -10.28 14.21
N GLU A 130 19.51 -11.35 13.65
CA GLU A 130 18.94 -12.67 13.82
C GLU A 130 18.86 -12.99 15.33
N ASP A 131 17.67 -13.34 15.79
CA ASP A 131 17.43 -13.88 17.12
C ASP A 131 17.42 -15.41 17.04
N PRO A 132 18.46 -16.11 17.55
CA PRO A 132 18.52 -17.56 17.50
C PRO A 132 17.43 -18.27 18.30
N ALA A 133 16.80 -17.60 19.28
CA ALA A 133 15.76 -18.21 20.10
C ALA A 133 14.42 -18.30 19.38
N THR A 134 14.13 -17.31 18.52
CA THR A 134 12.87 -17.23 17.76
C THR A 134 13.05 -17.56 16.28
N ALA A 135 14.30 -17.63 15.80
CA ALA A 135 14.66 -17.70 14.39
C ALA A 135 14.01 -16.58 13.55
N GLN A 136 13.87 -15.39 14.15
CA GLN A 136 13.32 -14.19 13.53
C GLN A 136 14.39 -13.11 13.40
N GLY A 137 14.12 -12.12 12.53
CA GLY A 137 15.07 -11.06 12.22
C GLY A 137 16.17 -11.53 11.27
N GLY A 138 17.31 -10.82 11.29
CA GLY A 138 18.47 -11.14 10.45
C GLY A 138 18.62 -10.20 9.27
N GLU A 139 17.76 -9.19 9.15
CA GLU A 139 17.78 -8.21 8.09
C GLU A 139 19.11 -7.44 8.08
N LEU A 140 19.68 -7.14 9.26
CA LEU A 140 21.02 -6.54 9.33
C LEU A 140 22.12 -7.43 8.75
N GLY A 141 21.96 -8.76 8.80
CA GLY A 141 22.91 -9.72 8.25
C GLY A 141 22.86 -9.84 6.72
N ALA A 142 21.76 -9.42 6.10
CA ALA A 142 21.61 -9.38 4.64
C ALA A 142 22.34 -8.20 3.99
N LEU A 143 22.87 -7.27 4.79
CA LEU A 143 23.58 -6.08 4.32
C LEU A 143 25.10 -6.23 4.49
N GLU A 144 25.84 -5.62 3.56
CA GLU A 144 27.29 -5.61 3.56
C GLU A 144 27.85 -4.25 3.98
N ALA A 145 28.83 -4.25 4.86
CA ALA A 145 29.46 -3.03 5.35
C ALA A 145 30.15 -2.26 4.22
N GLY A 146 29.93 -0.94 4.20
CA GLY A 146 30.52 -0.03 3.22
C GLY A 146 29.67 0.20 1.98
N LYS A 147 28.66 -0.63 1.71
CA LYS A 147 27.79 -0.51 0.55
C LYS A 147 26.72 0.57 0.71
N MET A 148 26.32 1.13 -0.42
CA MET A 148 25.16 2.02 -0.56
C MET A 148 23.97 1.21 -1.08
N TYR A 149 22.81 1.43 -0.49
CA TYR A 149 21.58 0.76 -0.89
C TYR A 149 20.55 1.79 -1.35
N LYS A 150 19.80 1.43 -2.40
CA LYS A 150 18.64 2.17 -2.88
C LYS A 150 17.38 1.43 -2.44
N VAL A 151 16.43 2.17 -1.88
CA VAL A 151 15.17 1.64 -1.35
C VAL A 151 14.01 2.29 -2.07
N GLN A 152 13.04 1.47 -2.47
CA GLN A 152 11.74 1.90 -2.96
C GLN A 152 10.64 1.04 -2.34
N VAL A 153 9.40 1.43 -2.54
CA VAL A 153 8.22 0.68 -2.06
C VAL A 153 8.05 -0.56 -2.93
N SER A 154 7.76 -1.70 -2.30
CA SER A 154 7.52 -2.96 -3.02
C SER A 154 6.22 -2.95 -3.82
N GLU A 155 6.13 -3.78 -4.87
CA GLU A 155 4.90 -3.96 -5.62
C GLU A 155 3.80 -4.63 -4.76
N ASP A 156 4.18 -5.51 -3.84
CA ASP A 156 3.26 -6.19 -2.92
C ASP A 156 2.56 -5.20 -1.98
N LEU A 157 3.30 -4.23 -1.42
CA LEU A 157 2.69 -3.20 -0.58
C LEU A 157 1.76 -2.30 -1.40
N ILE A 158 2.10 -1.98 -2.65
CA ILE A 158 1.19 -1.24 -3.55
C ILE A 158 -0.09 -2.05 -3.80
N GLY A 159 0.02 -3.37 -3.94
CA GLY A 159 -1.11 -4.30 -4.11
C GLY A 159 -2.02 -4.44 -2.89
N ALA A 160 -1.53 -4.13 -1.68
CA ALA A 160 -2.26 -4.26 -0.42
C ALA A 160 -3.56 -3.43 -0.36
N PHE A 161 -3.68 -2.40 -1.20
CA PHE A 161 -4.82 -1.49 -1.21
C PHE A 161 -5.95 -1.88 -2.18
N SER A 162 -5.96 -3.14 -2.65
CA SER A 162 -6.91 -3.61 -3.67
C SER A 162 -8.35 -3.78 -3.17
N LYS A 163 -8.57 -3.90 -1.85
CA LYS A 163 -9.88 -4.17 -1.25
C LYS A 163 -10.31 -3.08 -0.27
N TRP A 164 -10.97 -2.06 -0.80
CA TRP A 164 -11.45 -0.88 -0.06
C TRP A 164 -12.95 -0.60 -0.25
N ARG A 165 -13.52 0.19 0.67
CA ARG A 165 -14.89 0.72 0.63
C ARG A 165 -14.94 2.13 1.21
N ARG A 166 -15.84 2.97 0.70
CA ARG A 166 -16.20 4.24 1.33
C ARG A 166 -17.13 3.99 2.51
N GLY A 167 -16.90 4.69 3.61
CA GLY A 167 -17.70 4.58 4.83
C GLY A 167 -16.90 4.06 6.02
N ARG A 168 -17.57 4.07 7.17
CA ARG A 168 -16.96 3.66 8.43
C ARG A 168 -16.92 2.16 8.57
N LYS A 169 -15.91 1.69 9.28
CA LYS A 169 -15.71 0.28 9.60
C LYS A 169 -16.91 -0.29 10.36
N GLU A 170 -17.47 0.44 11.32
CA GLU A 170 -18.63 -0.07 12.08
C GLU A 170 -19.84 -0.34 11.19
N GLU A 171 -20.10 0.56 10.24
CA GLU A 171 -21.21 0.44 9.29
C GLU A 171 -20.94 -0.71 8.31
N LEU A 172 -19.75 -0.73 7.71
CA LEU A 172 -19.33 -1.71 6.69
C LEU A 172 -19.18 -3.14 7.22
N LEU A 173 -19.05 -3.31 8.53
CA LEU A 173 -18.94 -4.61 9.20
C LEU A 173 -20.14 -4.94 10.09
N ALA A 174 -21.20 -4.13 10.06
CA ALA A 174 -22.46 -4.43 10.76
C ALA A 174 -23.17 -5.66 10.15
N GLY A 175 -24.14 -6.24 10.86
CA GLY A 175 -24.99 -7.30 10.30
C GLY A 175 -24.39 -8.71 10.31
N GLY A 176 -25.04 -9.61 9.58
CA GLY A 176 -24.68 -11.03 9.50
C GLY A 176 -23.49 -11.31 8.59
N LEU A 177 -22.95 -12.54 8.64
CA LEU A 177 -21.79 -12.95 7.84
C LEU A 177 -22.03 -12.77 6.33
N GLU A 178 -23.19 -13.19 5.84
CA GLU A 178 -23.53 -13.14 4.41
C GLU A 178 -23.66 -11.68 3.92
N GLU A 179 -24.26 -10.78 4.71
CA GLU A 179 -24.36 -9.34 4.39
C GLU A 179 -22.98 -8.65 4.36
N LYS A 180 -22.03 -9.12 5.18
CA LYS A 180 -20.64 -8.63 5.14
C LYS A 180 -19.93 -9.14 3.90
N LYS A 181 -20.06 -10.43 3.58
CA LYS A 181 -19.46 -11.00 2.36
C LYS A 181 -19.97 -10.30 1.12
N GLU A 182 -21.29 -10.17 0.94
CA GLU A 182 -21.90 -9.51 -0.22
C GLU A 182 -21.34 -8.10 -0.42
N ARG A 183 -21.28 -7.29 0.65
CA ARG A 183 -20.72 -5.93 0.56
C ARG A 183 -19.25 -5.87 0.18
N TRP A 184 -18.47 -6.92 0.46
CA TRP A 184 -17.02 -6.96 0.25
C TRP A 184 -16.58 -7.94 -0.84
N GLU A 185 -17.52 -8.61 -1.51
CA GLU A 185 -17.26 -9.57 -2.59
C GLU A 185 -16.93 -8.84 -3.89
N GLU A 186 -17.62 -7.74 -4.18
CA GLU A 186 -17.33 -6.93 -5.36
C GLU A 186 -15.92 -6.33 -5.30
N GLY A 187 -15.19 -6.39 -6.42
CA GLY A 187 -13.89 -5.73 -6.52
C GLY A 187 -14.02 -4.22 -6.30
N SER A 188 -13.17 -3.65 -5.45
CA SER A 188 -13.18 -2.21 -5.15
C SER A 188 -12.69 -1.33 -6.30
N GLY A 189 -12.02 -1.92 -7.30
CA GLY A 189 -11.24 -1.17 -8.28
C GLY A 189 -9.93 -0.66 -7.70
N LYS A 190 -9.12 0.00 -8.53
CA LYS A 190 -7.80 0.50 -8.15
C LYS A 190 -7.92 1.75 -7.28
N ILE A 191 -7.00 1.90 -6.34
CA ILE A 191 -6.72 3.21 -5.73
C ILE A 191 -5.69 3.96 -6.59
N SER A 192 -5.70 5.29 -6.50
CA SER A 192 -4.63 6.14 -7.01
C SER A 192 -3.65 6.40 -5.88
N LEU A 193 -2.42 5.89 -6.01
CA LEU A 193 -1.39 5.99 -5.01
C LEU A 193 -0.26 6.89 -5.51
N ASP A 194 0.00 7.98 -4.80
CA ASP A 194 1.18 8.82 -4.97
C ASP A 194 2.30 8.26 -4.09
N VAL A 195 3.29 7.62 -4.70
CA VAL A 195 4.37 6.91 -3.99
C VAL A 195 5.60 7.80 -3.94
N SER A 196 6.21 7.93 -2.76
CA SER A 196 7.45 8.70 -2.61
C SER A 196 8.57 8.18 -3.51
N GLU A 197 9.42 9.10 -3.96
CA GLU A 197 10.64 8.77 -4.68
C GLU A 197 11.54 7.81 -3.87
N PRO A 198 12.32 6.95 -4.55
CA PRO A 198 13.31 6.12 -3.89
C PRO A 198 14.32 6.95 -3.09
N PHE A 199 14.83 6.39 -1.99
CA PHE A 199 15.91 6.98 -1.21
C PHE A 199 17.10 6.05 -1.12
N THR A 200 18.22 6.55 -0.58
CA THR A 200 19.42 5.75 -0.34
C THR A 200 19.87 5.80 1.10
N PHE A 201 20.57 4.76 1.54
CA PHE A 201 21.25 4.72 2.84
C PHE A 201 22.58 3.98 2.72
N LYS A 202 23.49 4.20 3.68
CA LYS A 202 24.78 3.50 3.75
C LYS A 202 24.79 2.47 4.87
N ALA A 203 25.27 1.25 4.60
CA ALA A 203 25.54 0.26 5.65
C ALA A 203 26.98 0.42 6.21
N VAL A 204 27.15 0.41 7.54
CA VAL A 204 28.46 0.56 8.23
C VAL A 204 28.65 -0.38 9.42
#